data_AF-A0A0Q5CVW9-F1
#
_entry.id   AF-A0A0Q5CVW9-F1
#
_cell.length_a   1.000
_cell.length_b   1.000
_cell.length_c   1.000
_cell.angle_alpha   90.00
_cell.angle_beta   90.00
_cell.angle_gamma   90.00
#
_symmetry.space_group_name_H-M   'P 1'
#
loop_
_entity.id
_entity.type
_entity.pdbx_description
1 polymer ?
#
loop_
_entity_poly.entity_id
_entity_poly.type
_entity_poly.pdbx_seq_one_letter_code
_entity_poly.pdbx_strand_id
1 'polypeptide(L)'
;MDLELIRARYGLLSLTVASYVVAFGLAQITGLKVDYAGVGRSAGYFVALLVVVGFYCHVRKLNAMTFVLETVTCTLLLIVPVLVSTYLSIRVGMPTADAVLMSWDAALGLSWRGFIAFVDARPLLAEILGLAYLSFSFQLLLIPVVLIATGRPLRAYQMAIAYAVLCYISSVISIWFPALGAYVVYGVEPEQLTSINAYFSFFFLDQFNALRTDPDFIFRMEEVAGILTFPSVHAAVAALCAWAAWDLRFARYPMMVINILMAVAAVSHASHYFVDVLAGGVVAGVSIVAVKRLTRGPNRSPVMENQALSQPRRDPFPNHDRTVCSRPDMDRPDLPL
;
A
#
# COMPACT_ATOMS: atom_id res chain seq x y z
N MET A 1 -6.74 3.83 22.26
CA MET A 1 -6.43 3.52 20.84
C MET A 1 -6.81 2.07 20.60
N ASP A 2 -7.51 1.76 19.52
CA ASP A 2 -7.91 0.39 19.19
C ASP A 2 -6.69 -0.53 19.06
N LEU A 3 -6.79 -1.79 19.52
CA LEU A 3 -5.73 -2.78 19.46
C LEU A 3 -5.29 -3.04 18.01
N GLU A 4 -6.22 -3.02 17.06
CA GLU A 4 -5.91 -3.19 15.63
C GLU A 4 -5.02 -2.05 15.11
N LEU A 5 -5.32 -0.81 15.51
CA LEU A 5 -4.54 0.35 15.14
C LEU A 5 -3.15 0.32 15.78
N ILE A 6 -3.04 -0.11 17.04
CA ILE A 6 -1.76 -0.32 17.72
C ILE A 6 -0.90 -1.33 16.93
N ARG A 7 -1.48 -2.48 16.55
CA ARG A 7 -0.80 -3.51 15.76
C ARG A 7 -0.35 -2.99 14.40
N ALA A 8 -1.21 -2.29 13.68
CA ALA A 8 -0.88 -1.71 12.38
C ALA A 8 0.23 -0.66 12.49
N ARG A 9 0.21 0.17 13.54
CA ARG A 9 1.21 1.21 13.77
C ARG A 9 2.60 0.64 14.04
N TYR A 10 2.71 -0.27 15.02
CA TYR A 10 3.98 -0.95 15.28
C TYR A 10 4.40 -1.85 14.12
N GLY A 11 3.45 -2.50 13.45
CA GLY A 11 3.71 -3.31 12.26
C GLY A 11 4.39 -2.51 11.15
N LEU A 12 3.92 -1.29 10.85
CA LEU A 12 4.54 -0.43 9.84
C LEU A 12 5.95 0.01 10.23
N LEU A 13 6.15 0.43 11.48
CA LEU A 13 7.47 0.85 11.98
C LEU A 13 8.47 -0.32 11.96
N SER A 14 8.07 -1.48 12.50
CA SER A 14 8.90 -2.69 12.50
C SER A 14 9.20 -3.18 11.09
N LEU A 15 8.21 -3.16 10.19
CA LEU A 15 8.42 -3.50 8.78
C LEU A 15 9.43 -2.55 8.15
N THR A 16 9.31 -1.24 8.37
CA THR A 16 10.26 -0.24 7.83
C THR A 16 11.68 -0.54 8.29
N VAL A 17 11.91 -0.78 9.58
CA VAL A 17 13.25 -1.09 10.09
C VAL A 17 13.76 -2.43 9.54
N ALA A 18 12.93 -3.48 9.59
CA ALA A 18 13.29 -4.81 9.10
C ALA A 18 13.62 -4.79 7.60
N SER A 19 12.89 -4.01 6.81
CA SER A 19 13.11 -3.82 5.38
C SER A 19 14.51 -3.30 5.05
N TYR A 20 15.03 -2.32 5.80
CA TYR A 20 16.41 -1.86 5.62
C TYR A 20 17.42 -2.94 6.00
N VAL A 21 17.25 -3.59 7.15
CA VAL A 21 18.16 -4.66 7.60
C VAL A 21 18.22 -5.79 6.56
N VAL A 22 17.07 -6.26 6.09
CA VAL A 22 16.98 -7.37 5.14
C VAL A 22 17.50 -6.96 3.75
N ALA A 23 17.02 -5.85 3.18
CA ALA A 23 17.40 -5.46 1.83
C ALA A 23 18.90 -5.16 1.71
N PHE A 24 19.48 -4.41 2.64
CA PHE A 24 20.91 -4.10 2.62
C PHE A 24 21.78 -5.27 3.07
N GLY A 25 21.28 -6.14 3.96
CA GLY A 25 21.93 -7.41 4.27
C GLY A 25 22.04 -8.32 3.06
N LEU A 26 20.95 -8.47 2.29
CA LEU A 26 20.95 -9.21 1.03
C LEU A 26 21.85 -8.55 -0.02
N ALA A 27 21.88 -7.22 -0.11
CA ALA A 27 22.79 -6.51 -1.00
C ALA A 27 24.26 -6.82 -0.68
N GLN A 28 24.62 -6.86 0.60
CA GLN A 28 25.97 -7.24 1.02
C GLN A 28 26.28 -8.72 0.69
N ILE A 29 25.37 -9.65 1.02
CA ILE A 29 25.56 -11.09 0.78
C ILE A 29 25.70 -11.41 -0.71
N THR A 30 24.92 -10.75 -1.55
CA THR A 30 24.94 -10.93 -3.01
C THR A 30 26.02 -10.09 -3.69
N GLY A 31 26.74 -9.23 -2.95
CA GLY A 31 27.79 -8.37 -3.47
C GLY A 31 27.30 -7.21 -4.36
N LEU A 32 26.06 -6.72 -4.15
CA LEU A 32 25.55 -5.54 -4.86
C LEU A 32 26.25 -4.32 -4.29
N LYS A 33 26.99 -3.59 -5.13
CA LYS A 33 27.61 -2.32 -4.73
C LYS A 33 26.51 -1.28 -4.58
N VAL A 34 26.48 -0.59 -3.44
CA VAL A 34 25.48 0.44 -3.13
C VAL A 34 26.20 1.71 -2.70
N ASP A 35 25.79 2.86 -3.22
CA ASP A 35 26.17 4.16 -2.66
C ASP A 35 25.44 4.41 -1.33
N TYR A 36 26.03 3.90 -0.24
CA TYR A 36 25.52 4.07 1.12
C TYR A 36 25.44 5.54 1.57
N ALA A 37 26.30 6.41 1.03
CA ALA A 37 26.26 7.83 1.36
C ALA A 37 25.01 8.49 0.76
N GLY A 38 24.72 8.22 -0.52
CA GLY A 38 23.49 8.66 -1.17
C GLY A 38 22.23 8.14 -0.47
N VAL A 39 22.19 6.84 -0.19
CA VAL A 39 21.10 6.22 0.59
C VAL A 39 20.93 6.89 1.96
N GLY A 40 22.04 7.11 2.68
CA GLY A 40 22.03 7.73 4.00
C GLY A 40 21.50 9.16 3.98
N ARG A 41 21.83 9.95 2.95
CA ARG A 41 21.28 11.31 2.77
C ARG A 41 19.77 11.27 2.56
N SER A 42 19.29 10.44 1.64
CA SER A 42 17.85 10.35 1.34
C SER A 42 17.04 9.81 2.51
N ALA A 43 17.47 8.70 3.12
CA ALA A 43 16.76 8.10 4.25
C ALA A 43 16.88 8.94 5.53
N GLY A 44 18.05 9.55 5.75
CA GLY A 44 18.34 10.36 6.93
C GLY A 44 17.40 11.56 7.08
N TYR A 45 17.04 12.21 5.97
CA TYR A 45 16.04 13.30 5.98
C TYR A 45 14.69 12.84 6.53
N PHE A 46 14.16 11.72 6.02
CA PHE A 46 12.88 11.19 6.45
C PHE A 46 12.92 10.63 7.88
N VAL A 47 14.02 9.97 8.29
CA VAL A 47 14.21 9.55 9.69
C VAL A 47 14.24 10.76 10.62
N ALA A 48 14.99 11.81 10.28
CA ALA A 48 15.05 13.03 11.08
C ALA A 48 13.67 13.69 11.18
N LEU A 49 12.93 13.78 10.07
CA LEU A 49 11.57 14.29 10.05
C LEU A 49 10.65 13.48 10.98
N LEU A 50 10.69 12.14 10.89
CA LEU A 50 9.89 11.25 11.71
C LEU A 50 10.20 11.41 13.20
N VAL A 51 11.48 11.50 13.58
CA VAL A 51 11.90 11.61 14.97
C VAL A 51 11.59 12.99 15.55
N VAL A 52 12.02 14.07 14.88
CA VAL A 52 11.89 15.44 15.39
C VAL A 52 10.43 15.88 15.42
N VAL A 53 9.72 15.74 14.29
CA VAL A 53 8.31 16.14 14.21
C VAL A 53 7.45 15.16 14.98
N GLY A 54 7.79 13.86 15.01
CA GLY A 54 7.06 12.86 15.78
C GLY A 54 7.15 13.12 17.28
N PHE A 55 8.35 13.46 17.78
CA PHE A 55 8.53 13.87 19.18
C PHE A 55 7.72 15.13 19.51
N TYR A 56 7.79 16.15 18.66
CA TYR A 56 6.98 17.36 18.83
C TYR A 56 5.48 17.06 18.86
N CYS A 57 4.97 16.30 17.88
CA CYS A 57 3.56 15.90 17.84
C CYS A 57 3.14 15.09 19.06
N HIS A 58 4.02 14.22 19.56
CA HIS A 58 3.79 13.44 20.78
C HIS A 58 3.64 14.33 22.01
N VAL A 59 4.61 15.23 22.24
CA VAL A 59 4.58 16.20 23.36
C VAL A 59 3.34 17.09 23.31
N ARG A 60 2.96 17.53 22.09
CA ARG A 60 1.78 18.39 21.86
C ARG A 60 0.45 17.62 21.77
N LYS A 61 0.47 16.28 21.93
CA LYS A 61 -0.71 15.39 21.85
C LYS A 61 -1.48 15.51 20.52
N LEU A 62 -0.77 15.78 19.41
CA LEU A 62 -1.31 15.91 18.06
C LEU A 62 -1.41 14.54 17.37
N ASN A 63 -2.38 13.72 17.82
CA ASN A 63 -2.49 12.32 17.39
C ASN A 63 -2.68 12.15 15.87
N ALA A 64 -3.55 12.97 15.25
CA ALA A 64 -3.81 12.89 13.80
C ALA A 64 -2.54 13.22 12.98
N MET A 65 -1.78 14.23 13.38
CA MET A 65 -0.52 14.59 12.74
C MET A 65 0.53 13.50 12.91
N THR A 66 0.56 12.84 14.07
CA THR A 66 1.45 11.70 14.31
C THR A 66 1.16 10.57 13.33
N PHE A 67 -0.12 10.23 13.11
CA PHE A 67 -0.50 9.19 12.16
C PHE A 67 -0.15 9.56 10.72
N VAL A 68 -0.35 10.82 10.33
CA VAL A 68 0.02 11.30 8.98
C VAL A 68 1.53 11.22 8.80
N LEU A 69 2.29 11.73 9.77
CA LEU A 69 3.73 11.71 9.73
C LEU A 69 4.27 10.29 9.61
N GLU A 70 3.78 9.36 10.43
CA GLU A 70 4.23 7.97 10.41
C GLU A 70 3.87 7.28 9.09
N THR A 71 2.63 7.35 8.64
CA THR A 71 2.20 6.68 7.41
C THR A 71 2.92 7.20 6.18
N VAL A 72 3.01 8.52 6.02
CA VAL A 72 3.69 9.16 4.88
C VAL A 72 5.19 8.90 4.92
N THR A 73 5.83 9.18 6.06
CA THR A 73 7.29 9.10 6.17
C THR A 73 7.79 7.65 6.12
N CYS A 74 7.08 6.70 6.74
CA CYS A 74 7.42 5.28 6.59
C CYS A 74 7.21 4.80 5.15
N THR A 75 6.15 5.24 4.45
CA THR A 75 5.95 4.89 3.04
C THR A 75 7.11 5.40 2.18
N LEU A 76 7.56 6.64 2.40
CA LEU A 76 8.73 7.22 1.71
C LEU A 76 10.02 6.47 2.05
N LEU A 77 10.23 6.14 3.33
CA LEU A 77 11.38 5.33 3.76
C LEU A 77 11.37 3.94 3.11
N LEU A 78 10.21 3.31 2.98
CA LEU A 78 10.06 1.97 2.38
C LEU A 78 10.41 1.94 0.89
N ILE A 79 10.37 3.08 0.17
CA ILE A 79 10.77 3.14 -1.25
C ILE A 79 12.21 2.65 -1.43
N VAL A 80 13.13 3.03 -0.54
CA VAL A 80 14.56 2.69 -0.66
C VAL A 80 14.81 1.17 -0.61
N PRO A 81 14.45 0.43 0.45
CA PRO A 81 14.66 -1.01 0.51
C PRO A 81 13.80 -1.78 -0.50
N VAL A 82 12.64 -1.24 -0.91
CA VAL A 82 11.86 -1.81 -2.03
C VAL A 82 12.65 -1.73 -3.34
N LEU A 83 13.19 -0.56 -3.68
CA LEU A 83 14.03 -0.39 -4.87
C LEU A 83 15.23 -1.32 -4.83
N VAL A 84 15.98 -1.36 -3.72
CA VAL A 84 17.09 -2.30 -3.56
C VAL A 84 16.63 -3.74 -3.80
N SER A 85 15.47 -4.14 -3.28
CA SER A 85 14.91 -5.47 -3.52
C SER A 85 14.58 -5.75 -5.00
N THR A 86 14.07 -4.77 -5.75
CA THR A 86 13.83 -4.94 -7.19
C THR A 86 15.14 -5.14 -7.96
N TYR A 87 16.18 -4.37 -7.62
CA TYR A 87 17.51 -4.52 -8.21
C TYR A 87 18.16 -5.86 -7.85
N LEU A 88 18.05 -6.31 -6.60
CA LEU A 88 18.51 -7.64 -6.20
C LEU A 88 17.84 -8.76 -7.01
N SER A 89 16.56 -8.58 -7.33
CA SER A 89 15.79 -9.58 -8.07
C SER A 89 16.23 -9.69 -9.53
N ILE A 90 16.39 -8.56 -10.22
CA ILE A 90 16.84 -8.53 -11.62
C ILE A 90 18.30 -8.97 -11.75
N ARG A 91 19.14 -8.65 -10.76
CA ARG A 91 20.56 -9.01 -10.72
C ARG A 91 20.83 -10.51 -10.67
N VAL A 92 19.84 -11.33 -10.29
CA VAL A 92 19.96 -12.81 -10.38
C VAL A 92 20.28 -13.26 -11.80
N GLY A 93 19.93 -12.46 -12.82
CA GLY A 93 20.40 -12.70 -14.18
C GLY A 93 19.66 -13.82 -14.91
N MET A 94 18.48 -14.23 -14.43
CA MET A 94 17.63 -15.20 -15.14
C MET A 94 17.32 -14.74 -16.57
N PRO A 95 17.14 -15.65 -17.54
CA PRO A 95 16.74 -15.29 -18.90
C PRO A 95 15.46 -14.46 -18.91
N THR A 96 15.33 -13.56 -19.89
CA THR A 96 14.12 -12.74 -19.99
C THR A 96 12.91 -13.60 -20.33
N ALA A 97 11.78 -13.29 -19.70
CA ALA A 97 10.53 -14.05 -19.83
C ALA A 97 9.56 -13.42 -20.84
N ASP A 98 9.99 -12.43 -21.62
CA ASP A 98 9.17 -11.72 -22.60
C ASP A 98 8.37 -12.68 -23.51
N ALA A 99 9.02 -13.71 -24.06
CA ALA A 99 8.35 -14.70 -24.91
C ALA A 99 7.22 -15.47 -24.19
N VAL A 100 7.42 -15.77 -22.90
CA VAL A 100 6.40 -16.44 -22.06
C VAL A 100 5.24 -15.49 -21.79
N LEU A 101 5.51 -14.24 -21.39
CA LEU A 101 4.49 -13.24 -21.11
C LEU A 101 3.65 -12.93 -22.36
N MET A 102 4.29 -12.79 -23.52
CA MET A 102 3.60 -12.68 -24.82
C MET A 102 2.70 -13.88 -25.12
N SER A 103 3.18 -15.09 -24.85
CA SER A 103 2.40 -16.31 -25.09
C SER A 103 1.14 -16.37 -24.23
N TRP A 104 1.19 -15.84 -23.01
CA TRP A 104 0.03 -15.77 -22.13
C TRP A 104 -0.97 -14.69 -22.60
N ASP A 105 -0.48 -13.52 -23.01
CA ASP A 105 -1.33 -12.49 -23.65
C ASP A 105 -2.04 -13.05 -24.88
N ALA A 106 -1.32 -13.77 -25.74
CA ALA A 106 -1.88 -14.42 -26.93
C ALA A 106 -2.90 -15.51 -26.57
N ALA A 107 -2.65 -16.30 -25.52
CA ALA A 107 -3.59 -17.32 -25.03
C ALA A 107 -4.89 -16.70 -24.48
N LEU A 108 -4.85 -15.45 -23.98
CA LEU A 108 -6.02 -14.68 -23.59
C LEU A 108 -6.74 -14.01 -24.78
N GLY A 109 -6.22 -14.18 -26.01
CA GLY A 109 -6.75 -13.54 -27.22
C GLY A 109 -6.50 -12.03 -27.29
N LEU A 110 -5.53 -11.52 -26.53
CA LEU A 110 -5.25 -10.09 -26.42
C LEU A 110 -4.19 -9.70 -27.46
N SER A 111 -4.53 -8.71 -28.31
CA SER A 111 -3.59 -8.13 -29.26
C SER A 111 -2.93 -6.89 -28.65
N TRP A 112 -1.69 -7.03 -28.18
CA TRP A 112 -0.93 -5.90 -27.63
C TRP A 112 -0.77 -4.77 -28.66
N ARG A 113 -0.31 -5.08 -29.88
CA ARG A 113 -0.18 -4.09 -30.96
C ARG A 113 -1.51 -3.42 -31.31
N GLY A 114 -2.59 -4.19 -31.36
CA GLY A 114 -3.93 -3.65 -31.62
C GLY A 114 -4.38 -2.67 -30.54
N PHE A 115 -4.09 -2.96 -29.27
CA PHE A 115 -4.38 -2.06 -28.16
C PHE A 115 -3.54 -0.78 -28.22
N ILE A 116 -2.23 -0.87 -28.48
CA ILE A 116 -1.38 0.32 -28.63
C ILE A 116 -1.86 1.18 -29.79
N ALA A 117 -2.14 0.60 -30.96
CA ALA A 117 -2.67 1.34 -32.10
C ALA A 117 -4.04 2.00 -31.78
N PHE A 118 -4.89 1.34 -31.00
CA PHE A 118 -6.17 1.91 -30.57
C PHE A 118 -5.99 3.13 -29.66
N VAL A 119 -5.07 3.07 -28.69
CA VAL A 119 -4.78 4.18 -27.78
C VAL A 119 -4.08 5.32 -28.52
N ASP A 120 -3.07 5.01 -29.33
CA ASP A 120 -2.26 6.00 -30.05
C ASP A 120 -3.07 6.79 -31.09
N ALA A 121 -4.08 6.16 -31.70
CA ALA A 121 -5.00 6.84 -32.61
C ALA A 121 -5.94 7.85 -31.91
N ARG A 122 -5.92 7.97 -30.57
CA ARG A 122 -6.86 8.78 -29.78
C ARG A 122 -6.11 9.67 -28.78
N PRO A 123 -5.74 10.91 -29.15
CA PRO A 123 -4.94 11.80 -28.32
C PRO A 123 -5.48 12.01 -26.91
N LEU A 124 -6.78 12.27 -26.77
CA LEU A 124 -7.41 12.48 -25.46
C LEU A 124 -7.37 11.21 -24.58
N LEU A 125 -7.53 10.03 -25.18
CA LEU A 125 -7.44 8.77 -24.44
C LEU A 125 -6.00 8.53 -23.95
N ALA A 126 -5.02 8.74 -24.83
CA ALA A 126 -3.60 8.63 -24.49
C ALA A 126 -3.24 9.60 -23.35
N GLU A 127 -3.66 10.86 -23.43
CA GLU A 127 -3.42 11.87 -22.39
C GLU A 127 -4.06 11.49 -21.05
N ILE A 128 -5.32 11.07 -21.05
CA ILE A 128 -6.01 10.64 -19.82
C ILE A 128 -5.31 9.44 -19.19
N LEU A 129 -4.88 8.46 -19.99
CA LEU A 129 -4.11 7.31 -19.50
C LEU A 129 -2.74 7.74 -18.96
N GLY A 130 -2.04 8.63 -19.64
CA GLY A 130 -0.76 9.19 -19.18
C GLY A 130 -0.89 9.93 -17.85
N LEU A 131 -1.90 10.78 -17.69
CA LEU A 131 -2.19 11.47 -16.43
C LEU A 131 -2.57 10.49 -15.31
N ALA A 132 -3.37 9.47 -15.62
CA ALA A 132 -3.70 8.41 -14.67
C ALA A 132 -2.43 7.64 -14.24
N TYR A 133 -1.51 7.35 -15.16
CA TYR A 133 -0.23 6.71 -14.86
C TYR A 133 0.63 7.56 -13.92
N LEU A 134 0.78 8.86 -14.22
CA LEU A 134 1.53 9.81 -13.39
C LEU A 134 0.94 10.03 -12.00
N SER A 135 -0.33 9.73 -11.80
CA SER A 135 -1.00 9.91 -10.51
C SER A 135 -0.54 8.92 -9.42
N PHE A 136 0.22 7.87 -9.77
CA PHE A 136 0.70 6.83 -8.84
C PHE A 136 1.24 7.40 -7.52
N SER A 137 2.27 8.26 -7.58
CA SER A 137 2.96 8.76 -6.38
C SER A 137 2.07 9.70 -5.57
N PHE A 138 1.26 10.52 -6.27
CA PHE A 138 0.31 11.41 -5.62
C PHE A 138 -0.74 10.63 -4.85
N GLN A 139 -1.32 9.58 -5.45
CA GLN A 139 -2.31 8.73 -4.78
C GLN A 139 -1.71 8.00 -3.58
N LEU A 140 -0.51 7.43 -3.74
CA LEU A 140 0.17 6.67 -2.69
C LEU A 140 0.40 7.50 -1.42
N LEU A 141 0.72 8.80 -1.57
CA LEU A 141 0.99 9.70 -0.44
C LEU A 141 -0.27 10.42 0.06
N LEU A 142 -1.19 10.82 -0.82
CA LEU A 142 -2.35 11.63 -0.45
C LEU A 142 -3.49 10.81 0.16
N ILE A 143 -3.72 9.57 -0.29
CA ILE A 143 -4.82 8.74 0.23
C ILE A 143 -4.67 8.47 1.73
N PRO A 144 -3.49 8.09 2.28
CA PRO A 144 -3.29 7.96 3.72
C PRO A 144 -3.67 9.23 4.49
N VAL A 145 -3.29 10.42 3.98
CA VAL A 145 -3.62 11.71 4.60
C VAL A 145 -5.13 11.91 4.66
N VAL A 146 -5.84 11.69 3.55
CA VAL A 146 -7.30 11.83 3.48
C VAL A 146 -8.00 10.80 4.37
N LEU A 147 -7.51 9.56 4.41
CA LEU A 147 -8.05 8.53 5.29
C LEU A 147 -7.92 8.94 6.76
N ILE A 148 -6.76 9.46 7.18
CA ILE A 148 -6.56 9.91 8.56
C ILE A 148 -7.42 11.13 8.87
N ALA A 149 -7.47 12.12 7.98
CA ALA A 149 -8.30 13.32 8.13
C ALA A 149 -9.80 12.98 8.23
N THR A 150 -10.24 11.89 7.62
CA THR A 150 -11.63 11.41 7.67
C THR A 150 -11.87 10.32 8.73
N GLY A 151 -10.94 10.13 9.68
CA GLY A 151 -11.13 9.25 10.84
C GLY A 151 -10.87 7.75 10.57
N ARG A 152 -10.11 7.41 9.52
CA ARG A 152 -9.78 6.02 9.12
C ARG A 152 -8.27 5.71 9.22
N PRO A 153 -7.58 6.00 10.34
CA PRO A 153 -6.13 5.80 10.44
C PRO A 153 -5.72 4.33 10.23
N LEU A 154 -6.50 3.37 10.73
CA LEU A 154 -6.20 1.94 10.54
C LEU A 154 -6.05 1.59 9.05
N ARG A 155 -6.95 2.12 8.20
CA ARG A 155 -6.92 1.89 6.76
C ARG A 155 -5.67 2.51 6.11
N ALA A 156 -5.22 3.67 6.59
CA ALA A 156 -4.00 4.32 6.12
C ALA A 156 -2.74 3.49 6.43
N TYR A 157 -2.61 2.96 7.66
CA TYR A 157 -1.50 2.07 8.00
C TYR A 157 -1.56 0.76 7.21
N GLN A 158 -2.75 0.16 7.06
CA GLN A 158 -2.90 -1.06 6.26
C GLN A 158 -2.50 -0.83 4.79
N MET A 159 -2.83 0.34 4.22
CA MET A 159 -2.40 0.70 2.88
C MET A 159 -0.87 0.79 2.78
N ALA A 160 -0.20 1.49 3.70
CA ALA A 160 1.26 1.64 3.70
C ALA A 160 1.99 0.30 3.84
N ILE A 161 1.51 -0.58 4.73
CA ILE A 161 2.07 -1.94 4.89
C ILE A 161 1.82 -2.77 3.63
N ALA A 162 0.59 -2.73 3.09
CA ALA A 162 0.23 -3.51 1.91
C ALA A 162 1.02 -3.08 0.66
N TYR A 163 1.36 -1.80 0.54
CA TYR A 163 2.29 -1.29 -0.48
C TYR A 163 3.66 -1.96 -0.39
N ALA A 164 4.29 -1.98 0.78
CA ALA A 164 5.57 -2.65 0.93
C ALA A 164 5.48 -4.17 0.66
N VAL A 165 4.44 -4.83 1.20
CA VAL A 165 4.24 -6.27 0.99
C VAL A 165 4.03 -6.60 -0.50
N LEU A 166 3.21 -5.85 -1.22
CA LEU A 166 3.00 -6.08 -2.66
C LEU A 166 4.28 -5.85 -3.45
N CYS A 167 5.10 -4.86 -3.06
CA CYS A 167 6.37 -4.60 -3.73
C CYS A 167 7.36 -5.74 -3.51
N TYR A 168 7.49 -6.25 -2.28
CA TYR A 168 8.38 -7.38 -2.01
C TYR A 168 7.93 -8.68 -2.68
N ILE A 169 6.62 -8.96 -2.69
CA ILE A 169 6.09 -10.11 -3.43
C ILE A 169 6.40 -9.95 -4.92
N SER A 170 6.20 -8.76 -5.49
CA SER A 170 6.51 -8.48 -6.89
C SER A 170 8.00 -8.67 -7.19
N SER A 171 8.89 -8.12 -6.35
CA SER A 171 10.34 -8.33 -6.44
C SER A 171 10.70 -9.81 -6.47
N VAL A 172 10.19 -10.59 -5.50
CA VAL A 172 10.47 -12.03 -5.45
C VAL A 172 9.98 -12.74 -6.70
N ILE A 173 8.74 -12.49 -7.17
CA ILE A 173 8.21 -13.12 -8.39
C ILE A 173 9.05 -12.72 -9.61
N SER A 174 9.51 -11.47 -9.69
CA SER A 174 10.27 -10.96 -10.84
C SER A 174 11.61 -11.67 -11.07
N ILE A 175 12.15 -12.38 -10.08
CA ILE A 175 13.35 -13.21 -10.22
C ILE A 175 13.19 -14.19 -11.39
N TRP A 176 12.02 -14.81 -11.52
CA TRP A 176 11.74 -15.81 -12.56
C TRP A 176 11.17 -15.22 -13.84
N PHE A 177 10.76 -13.96 -13.81
CA PHE A 177 10.12 -13.29 -14.94
C PHE A 177 10.71 -11.90 -15.22
N PRO A 178 12.04 -11.75 -15.32
CA PRO A 178 12.61 -10.47 -15.76
C PRO A 178 12.19 -10.22 -17.21
N ALA A 179 11.82 -9.00 -17.57
CA ALA A 179 11.32 -8.70 -18.92
C ALA A 179 11.76 -7.31 -19.39
N LEU A 180 12.08 -7.20 -20.67
CA LEU A 180 12.40 -5.93 -21.33
C LEU A 180 11.14 -5.09 -21.57
N GLY A 181 9.98 -5.74 -21.66
CA GLY A 181 8.71 -5.09 -21.93
C GLY A 181 8.32 -5.13 -23.41
N ALA A 182 7.03 -4.98 -23.64
CA ALA A 182 6.40 -5.26 -24.92
C ALA A 182 6.85 -4.32 -26.05
N TYR A 183 7.10 -3.03 -25.79
CA TYR A 183 7.59 -2.10 -26.83
C TYR A 183 8.88 -2.59 -27.47
N VAL A 184 9.85 -3.02 -26.65
CA VAL A 184 11.14 -3.55 -27.12
C VAL A 184 10.94 -4.79 -27.96
N VAL A 185 10.11 -5.72 -27.47
CA VAL A 185 9.95 -7.05 -28.10
C VAL A 185 9.11 -6.99 -29.37
N TYR A 186 8.14 -6.07 -29.43
CA TYR A 186 7.41 -5.77 -30.64
C TYR A 186 8.14 -4.76 -31.55
N GLY A 187 9.33 -4.26 -31.20
CA GLY A 187 10.09 -3.31 -32.01
C GLY A 187 9.31 -2.04 -32.35
N VAL A 188 8.54 -1.52 -31.39
CA VAL A 188 7.81 -0.27 -31.52
C VAL A 188 8.68 0.85 -30.98
N GLU A 189 9.18 1.69 -31.87
CA GLU A 189 10.05 2.81 -31.51
C GLU A 189 9.23 4.05 -31.11
N PRO A 190 9.75 4.92 -30.20
CA PRO A 190 9.04 6.12 -29.78
C PRO A 190 8.59 7.02 -30.94
N GLU A 191 9.37 7.12 -32.01
CA GLU A 191 9.08 7.96 -33.19
C GLU A 191 7.88 7.45 -34.01
N GLN A 192 7.46 6.20 -33.79
CA GLN A 192 6.30 5.60 -34.46
C GLN A 192 4.98 5.97 -33.76
N LEU A 193 5.04 6.51 -32.54
CA LEU A 193 3.87 6.88 -31.75
C LEU A 193 3.54 8.35 -31.94
N THR A 194 2.26 8.66 -32.07
CA THR A 194 1.78 10.03 -32.30
C THR A 194 1.21 10.68 -31.06
N SER A 195 0.55 9.90 -30.20
CA SER A 195 -0.18 10.40 -29.04
C SER A 195 0.36 9.85 -27.71
N ILE A 196 0.97 8.66 -27.72
CA ILE A 196 1.51 8.03 -26.51
C ILE A 196 2.92 8.55 -26.23
N ASN A 197 3.14 9.04 -25.01
CA ASN A 197 4.49 9.31 -24.53
C ASN A 197 5.13 8.01 -23.99
N ALA A 198 6.05 7.44 -24.78
CA ALA A 198 6.73 6.19 -24.44
C ALA A 198 7.95 6.35 -23.50
N TYR A 199 8.18 7.51 -22.88
CA TYR A 199 9.31 7.74 -21.98
C TYR A 199 9.47 6.63 -20.92
N PHE A 200 8.39 6.27 -20.23
CA PHE A 200 8.42 5.23 -19.19
C PHE A 200 8.61 3.82 -19.74
N SER A 201 8.41 3.61 -21.04
CA SER A 201 8.62 2.31 -21.70
C SER A 201 10.09 2.00 -21.94
N PHE A 202 10.96 3.02 -21.98
CA PHE A 202 12.39 2.87 -22.29
C PHE A 202 13.32 3.34 -21.16
N PHE A 203 12.89 4.31 -20.33
CA PHE A 203 13.72 4.93 -19.30
C PHE A 203 14.41 3.93 -18.35
N PHE A 204 13.77 2.81 -18.04
CA PHE A 204 14.31 1.83 -17.10
C PHE A 204 15.32 0.86 -17.75
N LEU A 205 15.39 0.78 -19.09
CA LEU A 205 16.19 -0.23 -19.81
C LEU A 205 17.68 -0.04 -19.59
N ASP A 206 18.16 1.19 -19.48
CA ASP A 206 19.57 1.47 -19.22
C ASP A 206 20.01 0.86 -17.88
N GLN A 207 19.23 1.10 -16.82
CA GLN A 207 19.46 0.52 -15.50
C GLN A 207 19.27 -1.00 -15.50
N PHE A 208 18.24 -1.52 -16.18
CA PHE A 208 17.97 -2.95 -16.27
C PHE A 208 19.12 -3.71 -16.96
N ASN A 209 19.60 -3.20 -18.10
CA ASN A 209 20.69 -3.81 -18.87
C ASN A 209 22.02 -3.67 -18.12
N ALA A 210 22.36 -2.47 -17.64
CA ALA A 210 23.58 -2.23 -16.89
C ALA A 210 23.68 -3.18 -15.68
N LEU A 211 22.61 -3.35 -14.92
CA LEU A 211 22.59 -4.26 -13.78
C LEU A 211 22.89 -5.73 -14.14
N ARG A 212 22.61 -6.14 -15.38
CA ARG A 212 22.80 -7.52 -15.86
C ARG A 212 24.13 -7.72 -16.60
N THR A 213 24.72 -6.66 -17.16
CA THR A 213 25.92 -6.76 -18.00
C THR A 213 27.15 -6.10 -17.40
N ASP A 214 26.99 -5.11 -16.53
CA ASP A 214 28.09 -4.35 -15.92
C ASP A 214 28.49 -4.97 -14.56
N PRO A 215 29.68 -5.60 -14.45
CA PRO A 215 30.16 -6.15 -13.18
C PRO A 215 30.48 -5.07 -12.14
N ASP A 216 30.66 -3.82 -12.56
CA ASP A 216 30.98 -2.68 -11.71
C ASP A 216 29.77 -1.81 -11.39
N PHE A 217 28.56 -2.24 -11.76
CA PHE A 217 27.32 -1.55 -11.45
C PHE A 217 27.22 -1.14 -9.98
N ILE A 218 26.91 0.14 -9.72
CA ILE A 218 26.68 0.69 -8.39
C ILE A 218 25.25 1.20 -8.30
N PHE A 219 24.50 0.69 -7.34
CA PHE A 219 23.17 1.21 -7.02
C PHE A 219 23.29 2.62 -6.43
N ARG A 220 22.78 3.62 -7.15
CA ARG A 220 22.80 5.04 -6.78
C ARG A 220 21.37 5.58 -6.75
N MET A 221 20.96 6.14 -5.60
CA MET A 221 19.59 6.66 -5.40
C MET A 221 19.18 7.75 -6.41
N GLU A 222 20.15 8.44 -7.01
CA GLU A 222 19.91 9.54 -7.97
C GLU A 222 19.63 9.01 -9.39
N GLU A 223 19.94 7.74 -9.66
CA GLU A 223 19.85 7.10 -10.99
C GLU A 223 18.81 5.97 -11.03
N VAL A 224 18.14 5.69 -9.91
CA VAL A 224 17.21 4.56 -9.80
C VAL A 224 16.00 4.70 -10.71
N ALA A 225 15.61 3.60 -11.34
CA ALA A 225 14.39 3.46 -12.10
C ALA A 225 13.56 2.28 -11.58
N GLY A 226 12.25 2.30 -11.86
CA GLY A 226 11.40 1.14 -11.66
C GLY A 226 11.68 0.08 -12.73
N ILE A 227 12.68 -0.78 -12.50
CA ILE A 227 13.16 -1.77 -13.50
C ILE A 227 12.37 -3.09 -13.54
N LEU A 228 11.23 -3.15 -12.84
CA LEU A 228 10.44 -4.36 -12.67
C LEU A 228 9.18 -4.33 -13.55
N THR A 229 9.15 -5.20 -14.56
CA THR A 229 8.02 -5.33 -15.49
C THR A 229 6.96 -6.32 -14.99
N PHE A 230 7.31 -7.58 -14.72
CA PHE A 230 6.35 -8.57 -14.20
C PHE A 230 6.60 -8.91 -12.72
N PRO A 231 5.56 -8.95 -11.86
CA PRO A 231 4.20 -8.44 -12.08
C PRO A 231 4.15 -6.90 -11.96
N SER A 232 3.14 -6.26 -12.56
CA SER A 232 3.08 -4.80 -12.60
C SER A 232 2.79 -4.19 -11.22
N VAL A 233 3.79 -3.52 -10.65
CA VAL A 233 3.63 -2.76 -9.39
C VAL A 233 2.67 -1.58 -9.55
N HIS A 234 2.67 -0.92 -10.72
CA HIS A 234 1.72 0.16 -11.00
C HIS A 234 0.27 -0.34 -10.95
N ALA A 235 -0.02 -1.48 -11.59
CA ALA A 235 -1.34 -2.09 -11.53
C ALA A 235 -1.70 -2.56 -10.10
N ALA A 236 -0.74 -3.14 -9.37
CA ALA A 236 -0.94 -3.56 -7.99
C ALA A 236 -1.28 -2.39 -7.06
N VAL A 237 -0.54 -1.27 -7.19
CA VAL A 237 -0.83 -0.05 -6.43
C VAL A 237 -2.14 0.57 -6.87
N ALA A 238 -2.53 0.47 -8.15
CA ALA A 238 -3.84 0.92 -8.59
C ALA A 238 -4.97 0.21 -7.86
N ALA A 239 -4.91 -1.12 -7.79
CA ALA A 239 -5.86 -1.92 -7.04
C ALA A 239 -5.83 -1.58 -5.54
N LEU A 240 -4.64 -1.34 -4.97
CA LEU A 240 -4.47 -0.93 -3.58
C LEU A 240 -5.11 0.44 -3.28
N CYS A 241 -4.88 1.44 -4.12
CA CYS A 241 -5.45 2.78 -3.99
C CYS A 241 -6.97 2.76 -4.12
N ALA A 242 -7.51 2.02 -5.10
CA ALA A 242 -8.96 1.81 -5.26
C ALA A 242 -9.56 1.15 -4.01
N TRP A 243 -8.91 0.11 -3.48
CA TRP A 243 -9.33 -0.56 -2.25
C TRP A 243 -9.30 0.36 -1.04
N ALA A 244 -8.23 1.14 -0.86
CA ALA A 244 -8.04 2.03 0.28
C ALA A 244 -9.08 3.15 0.30
N ALA A 245 -9.34 3.76 -0.87
CA ALA A 245 -10.34 4.82 -1.02
C ALA A 245 -11.80 4.33 -1.00
N TRP A 246 -12.05 3.01 -1.05
CA TRP A 246 -13.40 2.46 -1.14
C TRP A 246 -14.34 2.89 0.01
N ASP A 247 -13.80 3.13 1.20
CA ASP A 247 -14.58 3.55 2.37
C ASP A 247 -14.93 5.06 2.36
N LEU A 248 -14.39 5.81 1.40
CA LEU A 248 -14.67 7.23 1.18
C LEU A 248 -15.83 7.37 0.19
N ARG A 249 -17.06 7.51 0.69
CA ARG A 249 -18.31 7.47 -0.10
C ARG A 249 -18.27 8.31 -1.38
N PHE A 250 -17.78 9.55 -1.31
CA PHE A 250 -17.73 10.46 -2.47
C PHE A 250 -16.57 10.18 -3.42
N ALA A 251 -15.46 9.62 -2.92
CA ALA A 251 -14.29 9.32 -3.72
C ALA A 251 -14.31 7.89 -4.29
N ARG A 252 -15.21 7.00 -3.82
CA ARG A 252 -15.24 5.57 -4.20
C ARG A 252 -15.19 5.33 -5.71
N TYR A 253 -16.16 5.85 -6.45
CA TYR A 253 -16.23 5.60 -7.90
C TYR A 253 -15.19 6.40 -8.69
N PRO A 254 -14.95 7.70 -8.41
CA PRO A 254 -13.84 8.42 -9.04
C PRO A 254 -12.49 7.73 -8.87
N MET A 255 -12.18 7.25 -7.65
CA MET A 255 -10.94 6.54 -7.35
C MET A 255 -10.90 5.17 -8.01
N MET A 256 -12.02 4.47 -8.14
CA MET A 256 -12.07 3.23 -8.89
C MET A 256 -11.76 3.48 -10.37
N VAL A 257 -12.35 4.50 -10.99
CA VAL A 257 -12.14 4.84 -12.41
C VAL A 257 -10.70 5.24 -12.67
N ILE A 258 -10.12 6.18 -11.91
CA ILE A 258 -8.74 6.62 -12.12
C ILE A 258 -7.73 5.47 -11.94
N ASN A 259 -7.99 4.54 -11.04
CA ASN A 259 -7.10 3.38 -10.82
C ASN A 259 -7.27 2.29 -11.89
N ILE A 260 -8.48 2.09 -12.44
CA ILE A 260 -8.65 1.26 -13.64
C ILE A 260 -7.87 1.88 -14.80
N LEU A 261 -7.99 3.19 -15.00
CA LEU A 261 -7.23 3.91 -16.03
C LEU A 261 -5.72 3.80 -15.80
N MET A 262 -5.23 3.95 -14.56
CA MET A 262 -3.81 3.79 -14.23
C MET A 262 -3.31 2.36 -14.52
N ALA A 263 -4.09 1.33 -14.19
CA ALA A 263 -3.75 -0.06 -14.47
C ALA A 263 -3.71 -0.35 -15.98
N VAL A 264 -4.67 0.18 -16.75
CA VAL A 264 -4.67 0.08 -18.22
C VAL A 264 -3.51 0.88 -18.83
N ALA A 265 -3.21 2.04 -18.25
CA ALA A 265 -2.14 2.90 -18.71
C ALA A 265 -0.77 2.21 -18.63
N ALA A 266 -0.56 1.31 -17.67
CA ALA A 266 0.66 0.53 -17.54
C ALA A 266 1.01 -0.24 -18.83
N VAL A 267 0.02 -0.80 -19.53
CA VAL A 267 0.22 -1.48 -20.83
C VAL A 267 0.63 -0.47 -21.90
N SER A 268 -0.07 0.66 -21.98
CA SER A 268 0.16 1.65 -23.05
C SER A 268 1.41 2.51 -22.88
N HIS A 269 1.73 2.97 -21.67
CA HIS A 269 2.75 3.99 -21.41
C HIS A 269 4.04 3.41 -20.79
N ALA A 270 3.98 2.21 -20.20
CA ALA A 270 5.09 1.62 -19.47
C ALA A 270 5.45 0.20 -19.93
N SER A 271 5.11 -0.15 -21.18
CA SER A 271 5.58 -1.37 -21.82
C SER A 271 5.16 -2.69 -21.16
N HIS A 272 4.12 -2.68 -20.31
CA HIS A 272 3.64 -3.91 -19.70
C HIS A 272 2.87 -4.78 -20.69
N TYR A 273 2.94 -6.09 -20.46
CA TYR A 273 2.00 -7.06 -21.02
C TYR A 273 0.67 -7.01 -20.25
N PHE A 274 -0.42 -7.50 -20.83
CA PHE A 274 -1.71 -7.51 -20.14
C PHE A 274 -1.69 -8.42 -18.91
N VAL A 275 -1.01 -9.56 -19.01
CA VAL A 275 -0.81 -10.47 -17.88
C VAL A 275 -0.08 -9.82 -16.69
N ASP A 276 0.80 -8.85 -16.93
CA ASP A 276 1.49 -8.13 -15.85
C ASP A 276 0.48 -7.38 -14.97
N VAL A 277 -0.54 -6.79 -15.60
CA VAL A 277 -1.61 -6.03 -14.92
C VAL A 277 -2.49 -6.96 -14.11
N LEU A 278 -2.88 -8.11 -14.68
CA LEU A 278 -3.66 -9.13 -13.97
C LEU A 278 -2.89 -9.69 -12.77
N ALA A 279 -1.61 -10.03 -12.96
CA ALA A 279 -0.75 -10.51 -11.90
C ALA A 279 -0.55 -9.45 -10.80
N GLY A 280 -0.39 -8.18 -11.18
CA GLY A 280 -0.35 -7.05 -10.24
C GLY A 280 -1.62 -6.96 -9.39
N GLY A 281 -2.80 -7.09 -10.00
CA GLY A 281 -4.08 -7.14 -9.28
C GLY A 281 -4.18 -8.29 -8.28
N VAL A 282 -3.71 -9.49 -8.65
CA VAL A 282 -3.64 -10.66 -7.75
C VAL A 282 -2.70 -10.40 -6.59
N VAL A 283 -1.50 -9.89 -6.85
CA VAL A 283 -0.51 -9.54 -5.81
C VAL A 283 -1.08 -8.51 -4.84
N ALA A 284 -1.79 -7.48 -5.33
CA ALA A 284 -2.47 -6.51 -4.49
C ALA A 284 -3.51 -7.17 -3.57
N GLY A 285 -4.36 -8.04 -4.14
CA GLY A 285 -5.37 -8.79 -3.38
C GLY A 285 -4.75 -9.64 -2.25
N VAL A 286 -3.69 -10.39 -2.56
CA VAL A 286 -2.96 -11.20 -1.58
C VAL A 286 -2.38 -10.32 -0.46
N SER A 287 -1.71 -9.23 -0.82
CA SER A 287 -1.12 -8.29 0.14
C SER A 287 -2.16 -7.64 1.05
N ILE A 288 -3.29 -7.19 0.48
CA ILE A 288 -4.40 -6.63 1.25
C ILE A 288 -4.96 -7.65 2.24
N VAL A 289 -5.21 -8.89 1.79
CA VAL A 289 -5.73 -9.95 2.67
C VAL A 289 -4.74 -10.27 3.78
N ALA A 290 -3.45 -10.40 3.47
CA ALA A 290 -2.40 -10.66 4.45
C ALA A 290 -2.35 -9.57 5.52
N VAL A 291 -2.31 -8.30 5.11
CA VAL A 291 -2.22 -7.16 6.03
C VAL A 291 -3.48 -7.01 6.88
N LYS A 292 -4.68 -7.20 6.30
CA LYS A 292 -5.92 -7.21 7.09
C LYS A 292 -5.92 -8.33 8.14
N ARG A 293 -5.38 -9.51 7.82
CA ARG A 293 -5.27 -10.61 8.78
C ARG A 293 -4.27 -10.32 9.89
N LEU A 294 -3.11 -9.76 9.55
CA LEU A 294 -2.05 -9.40 10.52
C LEU A 294 -2.49 -8.30 11.49
N THR A 295 -3.34 -7.39 11.03
CA THR A 295 -3.78 -6.23 11.83
C THR A 295 -5.07 -6.45 12.60
N ARG A 296 -5.82 -7.54 12.33
CA ARG A 296 -7.04 -7.91 13.08
C ARG A 296 -6.75 -8.16 14.55
N GLY A 297 -7.68 -7.76 15.42
CA GLY A 297 -7.66 -8.07 16.84
C GLY A 297 -7.97 -9.55 17.10
N PRO A 298 -7.66 -10.09 18.31
CA PRO A 298 -8.20 -11.39 18.71
C PRO A 298 -9.72 -11.30 18.63
N ASN A 299 -10.36 -12.27 17.94
CA ASN A 299 -11.81 -12.37 17.92
C ASN A 299 -12.29 -12.34 19.38
N ARG A 300 -13.15 -11.38 19.76
CA ARG A 300 -13.87 -11.51 21.02
C ARG A 300 -14.76 -12.74 20.86
N SER A 301 -14.38 -13.84 21.46
CA SER A 301 -15.18 -15.06 21.47
C SER A 301 -16.58 -14.70 21.96
N PRO A 302 -17.67 -15.21 21.33
CA PRO A 302 -19.05 -14.95 21.77
C PRO A 302 -19.32 -15.35 23.24
N VAL A 303 -18.41 -16.12 23.85
CA VAL A 303 -18.42 -16.51 25.26
C VAL A 303 -18.31 -15.30 26.21
N MET A 304 -17.55 -14.25 25.87
CA MET A 304 -17.43 -13.05 26.73
C MET A 304 -18.65 -12.12 26.66
N GLU A 305 -19.38 -12.11 25.54
CA GLU A 305 -20.58 -11.29 25.36
C GLU A 305 -21.77 -11.89 26.12
N ASN A 306 -21.89 -13.22 26.15
CA ASN A 306 -22.87 -13.89 27.00
C ASN A 306 -22.57 -13.75 28.50
N GLN A 307 -21.30 -13.71 28.91
CA GLN A 307 -20.95 -13.47 30.32
C GLN A 307 -21.20 -12.03 30.79
N ALA A 308 -21.03 -11.05 29.90
CA ALA A 308 -21.35 -9.64 30.18
C ALA A 308 -22.86 -9.39 30.27
N LEU A 309 -23.67 -10.13 29.50
CA LEU A 309 -25.14 -10.07 29.55
C LEU A 309 -25.75 -10.89 30.69
N SER A 310 -25.03 -11.87 31.24
CA SER A 310 -25.51 -12.72 32.35
C SER A 310 -25.17 -12.21 33.74
N GLN A 311 -24.48 -11.06 33.89
CA GLN A 311 -24.31 -10.44 35.20
C GLN A 311 -25.59 -9.69 35.59
N PRO A 312 -26.30 -10.09 36.66
CA PRO A 312 -27.43 -9.31 37.15
C PRO A 312 -26.92 -7.94 37.59
N ARG A 313 -27.55 -6.86 37.10
CA ARG A 313 -27.30 -5.52 37.62
C ARG A 313 -27.49 -5.57 39.14
N ARG A 314 -26.43 -5.27 39.90
CA ARG A 314 -26.60 -4.95 41.31
C ARG A 314 -27.39 -3.65 41.35
N ASP A 315 -28.62 -3.72 41.84
CA ASP A 315 -29.47 -2.55 42.02
C ASP A 315 -28.77 -1.53 42.94
N PRO A 316 -28.79 -0.22 42.62
CA PRO A 316 -28.10 0.79 43.41
C PRO A 316 -28.80 1.16 44.72
N PHE A 317 -29.95 0.55 45.04
CA PHE A 317 -30.77 0.96 46.17
C PHE A 317 -30.87 -0.16 47.21
N PRO A 318 -30.18 -0.05 48.36
CA PRO A 318 -30.46 -0.92 49.49
C PRO A 318 -31.83 -0.56 50.05
N ASN A 319 -32.76 -1.50 50.01
CA ASN A 319 -34.09 -1.36 50.59
C ASN A 319 -33.95 -1.44 52.12
N HIS A 320 -33.77 -0.29 52.77
CA HIS A 320 -33.80 -0.19 54.23
C HIS A 320 -35.25 -0.09 54.73
N ASP A 321 -35.55 -0.95 55.69
CA ASP A 321 -36.56 -0.84 56.74
C ASP A 321 -38.04 -0.79 56.35
N ARG A 322 -38.69 -1.97 56.45
CA ARG A 322 -40.07 -2.07 56.95
C ARG A 322 -40.04 -2.45 58.42
N THR A 323 -39.88 -1.46 59.29
CA THR A 323 -40.26 -1.58 60.70
C THR A 323 -41.75 -1.36 60.82
N VAL A 324 -42.45 -2.43 61.21
CA VAL A 324 -43.83 -2.41 61.67
C VAL A 324 -43.89 -1.57 62.95
N CYS A 325 -44.50 -0.39 62.87
CA CYS A 325 -44.83 0.41 64.04
C CYS A 325 -46.37 0.54 64.12
N SER A 326 -46.96 -0.33 64.93
CA SER A 326 -48.36 -0.31 65.33
C SER A 326 -48.65 0.94 66.17
N ARG A 327 -49.61 1.75 65.72
CA ARG A 327 -50.16 2.91 66.45
C ARG A 327 -50.92 2.46 67.70
N PRO A 328 -50.85 3.19 68.82
CA PRO A 328 -51.78 3.01 69.93
C PRO A 328 -53.08 3.80 69.69
N ASP A 329 -54.20 3.11 69.90
CA ASP A 329 -55.56 3.64 70.02
C ASP A 329 -55.65 4.62 71.21
N MET A 330 -56.11 5.84 70.96
CA MET A 330 -56.58 6.78 71.98
C MET A 330 -57.52 7.79 71.28
N ASP A 331 -58.81 7.48 71.22
CA ASP A 331 -59.85 8.50 71.12
C ASP A 331 -60.86 8.33 72.25
N ARG A 332 -61.15 9.48 72.87
CA ARG A 332 -61.88 9.71 74.12
C ARG A 332 -63.35 10.09 73.83
N PRO A 333 -64.20 10.23 74.87
CA PRO A 333 -65.57 9.73 74.86
C PRO A 333 -66.63 10.71 74.35
N ASP A 334 -67.73 10.12 73.87
CA ASP A 334 -69.04 10.75 73.70
C ASP A 334 -69.67 11.16 75.04
N LEU A 335 -70.31 12.34 75.07
CA LEU A 335 -71.39 12.77 75.98
C LEU A 335 -72.02 14.07 75.41
N PRO A 336 -73.27 14.41 75.75
CA PRO A 336 -74.41 14.27 74.83
C PRO A 336 -75.14 15.61 74.56
N LEU A 337 -76.00 15.62 73.53
CA LEU A 337 -77.38 16.16 73.56
C LEU A 337 -78.12 15.84 72.25
#